data_AF-A0A1A6GZW2-F1
#
_entry.id   AF-A0A1A6GZW2-F1
#
_cell.length_a   1.000
_cell.length_b   1.000
_cell.length_c   1.000
_cell.angle_alpha   90.00
_cell.angle_beta   90.00
_cell.angle_gamma   90.00
#
_symmetry.space_group_name_H-M   'P 1'
#
loop_
_entity.id
_entity.type
_entity.pdbx_description
1 polymer ?
#
loop_
_entity_poly.entity_id
_entity_poly.type
_entity_poly.pdbx_seq_one_letter_code
_entity_poly.pdbx_strand_id
1 'polypeptide(L)'
;MDCFTWLTNYNYNSSKSPSISHGDLIKFLKIMQDLLNNEENQEEMILDLLWDLSCQRSISFLSPLGGTSFCFLSSTCLHSVEDYSSVDVKFIWDDVRLHLRRFLVNLLESHNEINNSQPRIKLKTQCIQQLLLLYPESEVLVKYQSIQKRLLTKFLQNSFPSCNRDSDLEVIAHRYQSIMLTLYSTIKEDFNTLCEISAPSSMVQFIKETYLDTVTEEMAKILENFCELQFKENAVPVVKATKSASKHRGTVHA
;
A
#
# COMPACT_ATOMS: atom_id res chain seq x y z
N MET A 1 20.27 17.67 -0.82
CA MET A 1 21.22 16.56 -1.07
C MET A 1 20.44 15.60 -1.92
N ASP A 2 20.47 15.85 -3.22
CA ASP A 2 19.38 15.49 -4.14
C ASP A 2 19.76 14.23 -4.92
N CYS A 3 19.61 13.06 -4.29
CA CYS A 3 19.82 11.76 -4.94
C CYS A 3 18.78 11.45 -6.04
N PHE A 4 17.72 12.25 -6.17
CA PHE A 4 16.62 11.98 -7.10
C PHE A 4 16.79 12.59 -8.50
N THR A 5 17.91 13.26 -8.77
CA THR A 5 18.19 13.85 -10.10
C THR A 5 18.75 12.85 -11.12
N TRP A 6 18.91 11.56 -10.78
CA TRP A 6 19.53 10.55 -11.67
C TRP A 6 18.58 9.64 -12.46
N LEU A 7 17.26 9.83 -12.35
CA LEU A 7 16.30 9.15 -13.25
C LEU A 7 16.07 9.91 -14.56
N THR A 8 16.66 11.10 -14.73
CA THR A 8 16.59 11.87 -15.98
C THR A 8 17.82 11.61 -16.86
N ASN A 9 17.64 10.66 -17.77
CA ASN A 9 18.22 10.56 -19.11
C ASN A 9 19.26 11.67 -19.47
N TYR A 10 20.57 11.38 -19.34
CA TYR A 10 21.63 12.16 -19.99
C TYR A 10 22.81 11.28 -20.43
N ASN A 11 22.87 11.11 -21.76
CA ASN A 11 24.00 10.87 -22.65
C ASN A 11 25.30 10.24 -22.12
N TYR A 12 25.50 9.00 -22.56
CA TYR A 12 26.70 8.42 -23.16
C TYR A 12 27.92 9.36 -23.24
N ASN A 13 28.89 9.14 -22.35
CA ASN A 13 30.30 9.43 -22.63
C ASN A 13 31.15 8.26 -22.14
N SER A 14 32.00 7.79 -23.05
CA SER A 14 32.73 6.54 -22.98
C SER A 14 33.76 6.50 -21.86
N SER A 15 33.50 5.68 -20.85
CA SER A 15 34.54 4.88 -20.21
C SER A 15 33.97 3.48 -20.04
N LYS A 16 34.69 2.46 -20.52
CA LYS A 16 34.27 1.05 -20.38
C LYS A 16 34.04 0.78 -18.89
N SER A 17 32.78 0.58 -18.50
CA SER A 17 32.50 0.09 -17.15
C SER A 17 33.18 -1.27 -17.00
N PRO A 18 33.72 -1.62 -15.83
CA PRO A 18 34.20 -2.97 -15.57
C PRO A 18 33.05 -3.93 -15.89
N SER A 19 33.26 -4.83 -16.84
CA SER A 19 32.28 -5.85 -17.19
C SER A 19 32.34 -6.95 -16.12
N ILE A 20 31.28 -7.09 -15.33
CA ILE A 20 31.11 -8.21 -14.41
C ILE A 20 30.90 -9.47 -15.24
N SER A 21 31.62 -10.55 -14.93
CA SER A 21 31.39 -11.81 -15.63
C SER A 21 30.02 -12.38 -15.27
N HIS A 22 29.34 -12.99 -16.24
CA HIS A 22 28.02 -13.59 -16.01
C HIS A 22 28.03 -14.62 -14.86
N GLY A 23 29.14 -15.36 -14.71
CA GLY A 23 29.32 -16.33 -13.62
C GLY A 23 29.39 -15.68 -12.24
N ASP A 24 30.08 -14.53 -12.13
CA ASP A 24 30.18 -13.80 -10.87
C ASP A 24 28.84 -13.20 -10.44
N LEU A 25 28.03 -12.72 -11.41
CA LEU A 25 26.69 -12.23 -11.14
C LEU A 25 25.77 -13.35 -10.63
N ILE A 26 25.75 -14.51 -11.29
CA ILE A 26 24.97 -15.66 -10.80
C ILE A 26 25.42 -16.06 -9.39
N LYS A 27 26.74 -16.11 -9.15
CA LYS A 27 27.27 -16.48 -7.84
C LYS A 27 26.83 -15.48 -6.77
N PHE A 28 26.88 -14.19 -7.06
CA PHE A 28 26.40 -13.14 -6.16
C PHE A 28 24.91 -13.27 -5.85
N LEU A 29 24.07 -13.42 -6.88
CA LEU A 29 22.62 -13.60 -6.71
C LEU A 29 22.27 -14.86 -5.91
N LYS A 30 22.99 -15.98 -6.16
CA LYS A 30 22.82 -17.21 -5.40
C LYS A 30 23.21 -17.05 -3.93
N ILE A 31 24.28 -16.31 -3.62
CA ILE A 31 24.66 -16.03 -2.24
C ILE A 31 23.54 -15.23 -1.54
N MET A 32 23.01 -14.18 -2.18
CA MET A 32 21.90 -13.42 -1.59
C MET A 32 20.65 -14.30 -1.40
N GLN A 33 20.30 -15.12 -2.39
CA GLN A 33 19.18 -16.04 -2.30
C GLN A 33 19.37 -17.05 -1.16
N ASP A 34 20.58 -17.60 -1.00
CA ASP A 34 20.90 -18.55 0.06
C ASP A 34 20.79 -17.91 1.44
N LEU A 35 21.32 -16.69 1.61
CA LEU A 35 21.17 -15.89 2.83
C LEU A 35 19.71 -15.64 3.18
N LEU A 36 18.89 -15.21 2.21
CA LEU A 36 17.46 -14.95 2.45
C LEU A 36 16.65 -16.20 2.81
N ASN A 37 17.06 -17.37 2.31
CA ASN A 37 16.32 -18.62 2.54
C ASN A 37 16.76 -19.36 3.81
N ASN A 38 18.03 -19.24 4.20
CA ASN A 38 18.62 -20.05 5.26
C ASN A 38 18.95 -19.27 6.54
N GLU A 39 19.12 -17.94 6.46
CA GLU A 39 19.47 -17.10 7.61
C GLU A 39 18.33 -16.15 7.94
N GLU A 40 18.07 -15.96 9.24
CA GLU A 40 17.06 -15.01 9.70
C GLU A 40 17.58 -13.57 9.70
N ASN A 41 16.69 -12.62 9.40
CA ASN A 41 16.91 -11.17 9.51
C ASN A 41 18.04 -10.62 8.61
N GLN A 42 18.28 -11.25 7.45
CA GLN A 42 19.26 -10.77 6.48
C GLN A 42 18.71 -9.71 5.52
N GLU A 43 17.40 -9.48 5.52
CA GLU A 43 16.73 -8.60 4.57
C GLU A 43 17.24 -7.16 4.64
N GLU A 44 17.41 -6.62 5.86
CA GLU A 44 17.91 -5.24 6.04
C GLU A 44 19.35 -5.09 5.52
N MET A 45 20.24 -6.03 5.87
CA MET A 45 21.62 -6.03 5.39
C MET A 45 21.68 -6.09 3.85
N ILE A 46 20.87 -6.95 3.24
CA ILE A 46 20.84 -7.09 1.78
C ILE A 46 20.28 -5.81 1.13
N LEU A 47 19.25 -5.20 1.70
CA LEU A 47 18.70 -3.94 1.19
C LEU A 47 19.70 -2.78 1.27
N ASP A 48 20.45 -2.68 2.37
CA ASP A 48 21.51 -1.69 2.53
C ASP A 48 22.64 -1.91 1.53
N LEU A 49 23.06 -3.16 1.33
CA LEU A 49 24.04 -3.51 0.29
C LEU A 49 23.55 -3.10 -1.11
N LEU A 50 22.30 -3.43 -1.46
CA LEU A 50 21.72 -3.07 -2.76
C LEU A 50 21.63 -1.55 -2.93
N TRP A 51 21.30 -0.83 -1.86
CA TRP A 51 21.25 0.63 -1.85
C TRP A 51 22.64 1.24 -2.09
N ASP A 52 23.66 0.76 -1.38
CA ASP A 52 25.05 1.21 -1.55
C ASP A 52 25.55 0.95 -2.96
N LEU A 53 25.25 -0.22 -3.52
CA LEU A 53 25.60 -0.57 -4.90
C LEU A 53 24.90 0.35 -5.91
N SER A 54 23.65 0.73 -5.66
CA SER A 54 22.92 1.68 -6.52
C SER A 54 23.55 3.07 -6.53
N CYS A 55 24.02 3.55 -5.36
CA CYS A 55 24.68 4.84 -5.21
C CYS A 55 26.04 4.89 -5.94
N GLN A 56 26.74 3.75 -6.01
CA GLN A 56 28.07 3.65 -6.61
C GLN A 56 28.05 3.60 -8.16
N ARG A 57 26.88 3.70 -8.83
CA ARG A 57 26.70 3.59 -10.31
C ARG A 57 27.32 2.34 -10.94
N SER A 58 27.75 1.36 -10.15
CA SER A 58 28.65 0.29 -10.58
C SER A 58 27.90 -0.90 -11.19
N ILE A 59 26.56 -0.91 -11.11
CA ILE A 59 25.77 -2.08 -11.43
C ILE A 59 24.51 -1.72 -12.24
N SER A 60 24.54 -2.05 -13.53
CA SER A 60 23.43 -1.83 -14.47
C SER A 60 22.20 -2.72 -14.20
N PHE A 61 22.34 -3.86 -13.50
CA PHE A 61 21.24 -4.82 -13.31
C PHE A 61 20.17 -4.35 -12.30
N LEU A 62 20.50 -3.36 -11.46
CA LEU A 62 19.56 -2.79 -10.47
C LEU A 62 18.61 -1.75 -11.08
N SER A 63 18.72 -1.44 -12.38
CA SER A 63 17.83 -0.44 -12.98
C SER A 63 16.38 -0.95 -13.01
N PRO A 64 15.45 -0.26 -12.33
CA PRO A 64 14.03 -0.60 -12.32
C PRO A 64 13.36 -0.03 -13.59
N LEU A 65 13.94 -0.27 -14.76
CA LEU A 65 13.23 -0.04 -16.02
C LEU A 65 12.50 -1.33 -16.37
N GLY A 66 11.20 -1.31 -16.09
CA GLY A 66 10.27 -2.39 -16.37
C GLY A 66 10.54 -3.03 -17.74
N GLY A 67 10.51 -4.36 -17.75
CA GLY A 67 10.39 -5.14 -18.98
C GLY A 67 11.68 -5.59 -19.66
N THR A 68 12.79 -4.82 -19.67
CA THR A 68 13.90 -5.14 -20.60
C THR A 68 15.34 -4.89 -20.11
N SER A 69 15.58 -4.64 -18.83
CA SER A 69 16.93 -4.25 -18.33
C SER A 69 17.98 -5.38 -18.23
N PHE A 70 17.66 -6.63 -18.59
CA PHE A 70 18.68 -7.68 -18.81
C PHE A 70 19.21 -7.75 -20.25
N CYS A 71 18.81 -6.82 -21.14
CA CYS A 71 19.35 -6.71 -22.50
C CYS A 71 20.76 -6.06 -22.55
N PHE A 72 21.68 -6.48 -21.66
CA PHE A 72 23.11 -6.16 -21.77
C PHE A 72 23.91 -7.25 -22.51
N LEU A 73 23.25 -8.06 -23.34
CA LEU A 73 23.90 -8.78 -24.41
C LEU A 73 23.65 -7.99 -25.70
N SER A 74 24.74 -7.58 -26.36
CA SER A 74 24.72 -6.86 -27.63
C SER A 74 23.71 -7.48 -28.59
N SER A 75 22.55 -6.83 -28.74
CA SER A 75 21.55 -7.15 -29.75
C SER A 75 22.00 -6.62 -31.11
N THR A 76 23.14 -7.12 -31.58
CA THR A 76 23.57 -7.04 -32.98
C THR A 76 23.80 -8.46 -33.49
N CYS A 77 22.77 -9.31 -33.40
CA CYS A 77 22.70 -10.51 -34.23
C CYS A 77 21.24 -10.95 -34.36
N LEU A 78 20.68 -10.83 -35.56
CA LEU A 78 19.33 -11.31 -35.92
C LEU A 78 19.15 -12.84 -35.82
N HIS A 79 20.12 -13.54 -35.23
CA HIS A 79 20.18 -15.00 -35.07
C HIS A 79 20.62 -15.46 -33.66
N SER A 80 20.60 -14.60 -32.63
CA SER A 80 20.95 -15.05 -31.27
C SER A 80 19.82 -15.90 -30.69
N VAL A 81 20.08 -17.20 -30.55
CA VAL A 81 19.34 -18.10 -29.66
C VAL A 81 19.35 -17.48 -28.26
N GLU A 82 18.20 -17.41 -27.59
CA GLU A 82 18.11 -16.98 -26.20
C GLU A 82 18.97 -17.93 -25.35
N ASP A 83 20.14 -17.46 -24.90
CA ASP A 83 21.02 -18.24 -24.05
C ASP A 83 20.30 -18.55 -22.73
N TYR A 84 20.11 -19.84 -22.45
CA TYR A 84 19.53 -20.37 -21.21
C TYR A 84 20.13 -19.76 -19.92
N SER A 85 21.35 -19.22 -20.00
CA SER A 85 22.07 -18.58 -18.91
C SER A 85 21.41 -17.26 -18.43
N SER A 86 20.78 -16.50 -19.35
CA SER A 86 20.08 -15.25 -19.03
C SER A 86 18.76 -15.48 -18.27
N VAL A 87 18.12 -16.63 -18.53
CA VAL A 87 16.89 -17.07 -17.86
C VAL A 87 17.19 -17.37 -16.38
N ASP A 88 18.33 -17.99 -16.09
CA ASP A 88 18.76 -18.31 -14.72
C ASP A 88 18.99 -17.05 -13.87
N VAL A 89 19.63 -16.01 -14.42
CA VAL A 89 19.90 -14.76 -13.70
C VAL A 89 18.59 -14.05 -13.33
N LYS A 90 17.67 -13.94 -14.30
CA LYS A 90 16.38 -13.28 -14.07
C LYS A 90 15.55 -14.03 -13.04
N PHE A 91 15.51 -15.36 -13.13
CA PHE A 91 14.75 -16.20 -12.19
C PHE A 91 15.24 -16.02 -10.75
N ILE A 92 16.56 -16.10 -10.52
CA ILE A 92 17.15 -15.93 -9.18
C ILE A 92 16.89 -14.50 -8.66
N TRP A 93 17.03 -13.49 -9.52
CA TRP A 93 16.77 -12.11 -9.13
C TRP A 93 15.30 -11.85 -8.80
N ASP A 94 14.37 -12.42 -9.57
CA ASP A 94 12.93 -12.30 -9.31
C ASP A 94 12.55 -12.91 -7.96
N ASP A 95 13.18 -14.01 -7.57
CA ASP A 95 13.00 -14.64 -6.25
C ASP A 95 13.52 -13.75 -5.11
N VAL A 96 14.75 -13.24 -5.24
CA VAL A 96 15.34 -12.29 -4.28
C VAL A 96 14.46 -11.04 -4.12
N ARG A 97 14.04 -10.42 -5.23
CA ARG A 97 13.16 -9.25 -5.22
C ARG A 97 11.82 -9.54 -4.59
N LEU A 98 11.27 -10.73 -4.79
CA LEU A 98 9.99 -11.13 -4.21
C LEU A 98 10.08 -11.25 -2.69
N HIS A 99 11.15 -11.86 -2.19
CA HIS A 99 11.41 -12.00 -0.76
C HIS A 99 11.54 -10.64 -0.09
N LEU A 100 12.42 -9.78 -0.61
CA LEU A 100 12.64 -8.43 -0.08
C LEU A 100 11.36 -7.58 -0.14
N ARG A 101 10.57 -7.71 -1.21
CA ARG A 101 9.27 -7.02 -1.30
C ARG A 101 8.33 -7.45 -0.18
N ARG A 102 8.24 -8.74 0.12
CA ARG A 102 7.36 -9.25 1.19
C ARG A 102 7.79 -8.68 2.55
N PHE A 103 9.09 -8.67 2.82
CA PHE A 103 9.65 -8.06 4.02
C PHE A 103 9.27 -6.57 4.14
N LEU A 104 9.52 -5.76 3.10
CA LEU A 104 9.21 -4.33 3.09
C LEU A 104 7.70 -4.05 3.24
N VAL A 105 6.86 -4.85 2.58
CA VAL A 105 5.40 -4.75 2.71
C VAL A 105 4.95 -5.06 4.14
N ASN A 106 5.51 -6.09 4.78
CA ASN A 106 5.21 -6.42 6.17
C ASN A 106 5.65 -5.29 7.12
N LEU A 107 6.78 -4.65 6.84
CA LEU A 107 7.29 -3.52 7.61
C LEU A 107 6.34 -2.31 7.50
N LEU A 108 5.89 -1.97 6.29
CA LEU A 108 4.90 -0.91 6.04
C LEU A 108 3.54 -1.18 6.70
N GLU A 109 3.11 -2.43 6.77
CA GLU A 109 1.83 -2.81 7.38
C GLU A 109 1.86 -2.75 8.90
N SER A 110 2.94 -3.27 9.51
CA SER A 110 3.08 -3.40 10.98
C SER A 110 3.33 -2.06 11.70
N HIS A 111 4.00 -1.11 11.04
CA HIS A 111 4.47 0.11 11.72
C HIS A 111 3.43 1.24 11.80
N ASN A 112 2.16 0.96 11.47
CA ASN A 112 1.07 1.93 11.70
C ASN A 112 0.63 2.06 13.17
N GLU A 113 1.10 1.16 14.04
CA GLU A 113 0.79 1.15 15.48
C GLU A 113 1.73 2.05 16.32
N ILE A 114 2.77 2.64 15.73
CA ILE A 114 3.73 3.47 16.45
C ILE A 114 3.14 4.87 16.71
N ASN A 115 3.19 5.33 17.96
CA ASN A 115 2.56 6.58 18.41
C ASN A 115 3.30 7.87 18.00
N ASN A 116 4.49 7.78 17.39
CA ASN A 116 5.31 8.92 16.98
C ASN A 116 5.38 9.08 15.45
N SER A 117 5.01 10.26 14.95
CA SER A 117 4.90 10.53 13.50
C SER A 117 6.24 10.65 12.77
N GLN A 118 7.28 11.22 13.39
CA GLN A 118 8.58 11.45 12.74
C GLN A 118 9.34 10.15 12.41
N PRO A 119 9.50 9.18 13.33
CA PRO A 119 10.10 7.88 13.01
C PRO A 119 9.31 7.11 11.93
N ARG A 120 7.98 7.26 11.92
CA ARG A 120 7.11 6.61 10.92
C ARG A 120 7.31 7.17 9.52
N ILE A 121 7.38 8.49 9.36
CA ILE A 121 7.65 9.11 8.06
C ILE A 121 8.99 8.61 7.54
N LYS A 122 10.05 8.63 8.35
CA LYS A 122 11.38 8.16 7.94
C LYS A 122 11.37 6.70 7.51
N LEU A 123 10.74 5.83 8.29
CA LEU A 123 10.65 4.40 7.97
C LEU A 123 9.85 4.17 6.70
N LYS A 124 8.69 4.83 6.53
CA LYS A 124 7.88 4.73 5.31
C LYS A 124 8.67 5.22 4.08
N THR A 125 9.34 6.36 4.20
CA THR A 125 10.21 6.90 3.15
C THR A 125 11.28 5.90 2.76
N GLN A 126 12.01 5.33 3.74
CA GLN A 126 13.05 4.34 3.48
C GLN A 126 12.49 3.08 2.81
N CYS A 127 11.36 2.55 3.30
CA CYS A 127 10.72 1.37 2.72
C CYS A 127 10.31 1.59 1.26
N ILE A 128 9.73 2.76 0.95
CA ILE A 128 9.29 3.08 -0.41
C ILE A 128 10.50 3.28 -1.33
N GLN A 129 11.56 3.96 -0.87
CA GLN A 129 12.81 4.10 -1.62
C GLN A 129 13.45 2.72 -1.91
N GLN A 130 13.46 1.82 -0.94
CA GLN A 130 13.93 0.45 -1.11
C GLN A 130 13.03 -0.35 -2.06
N LEU A 131 11.71 -0.16 -2.04
CA LEU A 131 10.81 -0.76 -3.03
C LEU A 131 11.06 -0.22 -4.45
N LEU A 132 11.37 1.07 -4.58
CA LEU A 132 11.71 1.72 -5.86
C LEU A 132 13.04 1.25 -6.43
N LEU A 133 13.94 0.75 -5.59
CA LEU A 133 15.14 0.06 -6.05
C LEU A 133 14.80 -1.29 -6.71
N LEU A 134 13.71 -1.94 -6.30
CA LEU A 134 13.35 -3.29 -6.74
C LEU A 134 12.31 -3.30 -7.87
N TYR A 135 11.42 -2.31 -7.94
CA TYR A 135 10.26 -2.26 -8.83
C TYR A 135 10.03 -0.85 -9.40
N PRO A 136 9.39 -0.73 -10.58
CA PRO A 136 9.05 0.58 -11.13
C PRO A 136 8.07 1.35 -10.24
N GLU A 137 8.14 2.68 -10.30
CA GLU A 137 7.34 3.59 -9.45
C GLU A 137 5.84 3.28 -9.49
N SER A 138 5.28 2.99 -10.67
CA SER A 138 3.85 2.67 -10.82
C SER A 138 3.43 1.44 -10.00
N GLU A 139 4.26 0.39 -9.96
CA GLU A 139 3.97 -0.82 -9.18
C GLU A 139 4.10 -0.55 -7.67
N VAL A 140 5.12 0.21 -7.28
CA VAL A 140 5.35 0.58 -5.87
C VAL A 140 4.19 1.42 -5.35
N LEU A 141 3.77 2.44 -6.11
CA LEU A 141 2.67 3.31 -5.71
C LEU A 141 1.36 2.54 -5.60
N VAL A 142 1.01 1.70 -6.58
CA VAL A 142 -0.20 0.85 -6.52
C VAL A 142 -0.16 -0.06 -5.29
N LYS A 143 0.99 -0.66 -4.98
CA LYS A 143 1.13 -1.52 -3.81
C LYS A 143 0.97 -0.74 -2.51
N TYR A 144 1.62 0.42 -2.39
CA TYR A 144 1.51 1.28 -1.22
C TYR A 144 0.08 1.79 -1.01
N GLN A 145 -0.58 2.17 -2.11
CA GLN A 145 -1.97 2.61 -2.14
C GLN A 145 -2.91 1.52 -1.62
N SER A 146 -2.72 0.27 -2.07
CA SER A 146 -3.51 -0.88 -1.62
C SER A 146 -3.37 -1.14 -0.11
N ILE A 147 -2.14 -1.02 0.42
CA ILE A 147 -1.86 -1.16 1.85
C ILE A 147 -2.64 -0.09 2.63
N GLN A 148 -2.49 1.18 2.25
CA GLN A 148 -3.13 2.30 2.93
C GLN A 148 -4.66 2.26 2.83
N LYS A 149 -5.22 1.95 1.66
CA LYS A 149 -6.68 1.76 1.47
C LYS A 149 -7.24 0.71 2.42
N ARG A 150 -6.57 -0.44 2.53
CA ARG A 150 -7.02 -1.53 3.41
C ARG A 150 -6.97 -1.13 4.88
N LEU A 151 -5.90 -0.46 5.30
CA LEU A 151 -5.74 0.04 6.66
C LEU A 151 -6.79 1.10 7.01
N LEU A 152 -7.00 2.05 6.10
CA LEU A 152 -8.01 3.09 6.23
C LEU A 152 -9.42 2.50 6.32
N THR A 153 -9.75 1.56 5.45
CA THR A 153 -11.03 0.84 5.46
C THR A 153 -11.26 0.16 6.81
N LYS A 154 -10.27 -0.61 7.29
CA LYS A 154 -10.32 -1.26 8.61
C LYS A 154 -10.49 -0.24 9.74
N PHE A 155 -9.77 0.88 9.68
CA PHE A 155 -9.86 1.95 10.66
C PHE A 155 -11.25 2.57 10.70
N LEU A 156 -11.82 2.94 9.56
CA LEU A 156 -13.16 3.55 9.47
C LEU A 156 -14.24 2.58 9.96
N GLN A 157 -14.21 1.32 9.52
CA GLN A 157 -15.17 0.29 9.94
C GLN A 157 -15.14 0.05 11.45
N ASN A 158 -13.95 -0.01 12.06
CA ASN A 158 -13.81 -0.18 13.51
C ASN A 158 -14.24 1.06 14.29
N SER A 159 -14.16 2.25 13.68
CA SER A 159 -14.43 3.51 14.37
C SER A 159 -15.91 3.90 14.37
N PHE A 160 -16.70 3.35 13.45
CA PHE A 160 -18.15 3.56 13.34
C PHE A 160 -18.95 2.28 13.63
N PRO A 161 -19.02 1.81 14.89
CA PRO A 161 -19.90 0.70 15.24
C PRO A 161 -21.37 1.08 15.02
N SER A 162 -22.23 0.07 14.84
CA SER A 162 -23.68 0.24 14.68
C SER A 162 -24.23 1.19 15.73
N CYS A 163 -24.85 2.28 15.29
CA CYS A 163 -25.36 3.32 16.15
C CYS A 163 -26.44 2.75 17.08
N ASN A 164 -26.15 2.65 18.38
CA ASN A 164 -27.16 2.31 19.39
C ASN A 164 -27.90 3.58 19.81
N ARG A 165 -29.23 3.50 19.92
CA ARG A 165 -30.10 4.64 20.27
C ARG A 165 -29.72 5.35 21.57
N ASP A 166 -29.04 4.66 22.49
CA ASP A 166 -28.67 5.15 23.82
C ASP A 166 -27.30 5.86 23.87
N SER A 167 -26.65 6.06 22.72
CA SER A 167 -25.34 6.72 22.66
C SER A 167 -25.48 8.23 22.83
N ASP A 168 -24.78 8.81 23.81
CA ASP A 168 -24.72 10.26 23.99
C ASP A 168 -24.14 10.94 22.75
N LEU A 169 -24.83 11.99 22.25
CA LEU A 169 -24.41 12.78 21.10
C LEU A 169 -23.01 13.39 21.32
N GLU A 170 -22.67 13.74 22.56
CA GLU A 170 -21.36 14.28 22.90
C GLU A 170 -20.25 13.23 22.71
N VAL A 171 -20.51 11.98 23.11
CA VAL A 171 -19.58 10.85 22.92
C VAL A 171 -19.41 10.53 21.44
N ILE A 172 -20.49 10.61 20.66
CA ILE A 172 -20.43 10.46 19.20
C ILE A 172 -19.56 11.57 18.59
N ALA A 173 -19.85 12.84 18.89
CA ALA A 173 -19.12 13.99 18.35
C ALA A 173 -17.62 13.93 18.67
N HIS A 174 -17.27 13.58 19.92
CA HIS A 174 -15.88 13.44 20.35
C HIS A 174 -15.15 12.31 19.59
N ARG A 175 -15.85 11.19 19.34
CA ARG A 175 -15.32 10.09 18.53
C ARG A 175 -15.07 10.51 17.08
N TYR A 176 -16.02 11.18 16.44
CA TYR A 176 -15.84 11.72 15.09
C TYR A 176 -14.64 12.67 15.01
N GLN A 177 -14.48 13.56 16.00
CA GLN A 177 -13.34 14.46 16.07
C GLN A 177 -12.01 13.68 16.16
N SER A 178 -11.94 12.66 17.02
CA SER A 178 -10.75 11.81 17.14
C SER A 178 -10.43 11.09 15.82
N ILE A 179 -11.43 10.55 15.14
CA ILE A 179 -11.26 9.88 13.83
C ILE A 179 -10.69 10.84 12.79
N MET A 180 -11.23 12.06 12.72
CA MET A 180 -10.79 13.08 11.76
C MET A 180 -9.35 13.53 12.03
N LEU A 181 -8.96 13.65 13.30
CA LEU A 181 -7.58 13.96 13.68
C LEU A 181 -6.60 12.86 13.27
N THR A 182 -6.97 11.59 13.50
CA THR A 182 -6.16 10.44 13.06
C THR A 182 -6.04 10.42 11.53
N LEU A 183 -7.15 10.57 10.81
CA LEU A 183 -7.17 10.61 9.35
C LEU A 183 -6.29 11.72 8.80
N TYR A 184 -6.40 12.93 9.35
CA TYR A 184 -5.55 14.05 8.97
C TYR A 184 -4.06 13.76 9.21
N SER A 185 -3.72 13.15 10.35
CA SER A 185 -2.34 12.76 10.65
C SER A 185 -1.82 11.75 9.64
N THR A 186 -2.59 10.71 9.30
CA THR A 186 -2.17 9.68 8.34
C THR A 186 -1.99 10.25 6.94
N ILE A 187 -2.93 11.09 6.48
CA ILE A 187 -2.82 11.81 5.19
C ILE A 187 -1.54 12.67 5.18
N LYS A 188 -1.28 13.41 6.26
CA LYS A 188 -0.12 14.28 6.36
C LYS A 188 1.20 13.50 6.34
N GLU A 189 1.25 12.36 7.04
CA GLU A 189 2.43 11.48 7.01
C GLU A 189 2.71 10.98 5.60
N ASP A 190 1.70 10.41 4.93
CA ASP A 190 1.86 9.88 3.57
C ASP A 190 2.18 10.97 2.56
N PHE A 191 1.59 12.16 2.72
CA PHE A 191 1.93 13.32 1.91
C PHE A 191 3.42 13.68 2.05
N ASN A 192 3.93 13.77 3.28
CA ASN A 192 5.35 14.10 3.51
C ASN A 192 6.28 13.03 2.95
N THR A 193 5.94 11.75 3.16
CA THR A 193 6.70 10.62 2.61
C THR A 193 6.74 10.66 1.08
N LEU A 194 5.60 10.88 0.42
CA LEU A 194 5.51 10.88 -1.04
C LEU A 194 6.11 12.14 -1.68
N CYS A 195 6.09 13.28 -0.98
CA CYS A 195 6.67 14.53 -1.47
C CYS A 195 8.18 14.41 -1.73
N GLU A 196 8.87 13.53 -1.01
CA GLU A 196 10.31 13.28 -1.19
C GLU A 196 10.63 12.32 -2.34
N ILE A 197 9.62 11.61 -2.85
CA ILE A 197 9.82 10.40 -3.67
C ILE A 197 9.16 10.49 -5.05
N SER A 198 7.98 11.09 -5.13
CA SER A 198 7.13 11.05 -6.33
C SER A 198 6.86 12.43 -6.90
N ALA A 199 6.54 12.46 -8.19
CA ALA A 199 6.10 13.68 -8.85
C ALA A 199 4.82 14.23 -8.17
N PRO A 200 4.64 15.57 -8.10
CA PRO A 200 3.48 16.17 -7.45
C PRO A 200 2.13 15.65 -7.96
N SER A 201 2.01 15.37 -9.27
CA SER A 201 0.78 14.82 -9.86
C SER A 201 0.46 13.42 -9.33
N SER A 202 1.46 12.53 -9.27
CA SER A 202 1.31 11.17 -8.76
C SER A 202 0.94 11.17 -7.28
N MET A 203 1.56 12.05 -6.49
CA MET A 203 1.22 12.24 -5.08
C MET A 203 -0.22 12.71 -4.89
N VAL A 204 -0.66 13.73 -5.64
CA VAL A 204 -2.05 14.23 -5.54
C VAL A 204 -3.05 13.13 -5.92
N GLN A 205 -2.77 12.39 -7.00
CA GLN A 205 -3.58 11.25 -7.40
C GLN A 205 -3.64 10.18 -6.31
N PHE A 206 -2.50 9.84 -5.71
CA PHE A 206 -2.42 8.90 -4.60
C PHE A 206 -3.30 9.33 -3.44
N ILE A 207 -3.19 10.60 -3.00
CA ILE A 207 -3.97 11.10 -1.86
C ILE A 207 -5.47 11.07 -2.16
N LYS A 208 -5.87 11.54 -3.35
CA LYS A 208 -7.27 11.49 -3.80
C LYS A 208 -7.81 10.07 -3.73
N GLU A 209 -7.17 9.16 -4.44
CA GLU A 209 -7.71 7.81 -4.61
C GLU A 209 -7.61 6.96 -3.35
N THR A 210 -6.61 7.17 -2.50
CA THR A 210 -6.42 6.42 -1.26
C THR A 210 -7.33 6.90 -0.15
N TYR A 211 -7.47 8.21 0.00
CA TYR A 211 -8.12 8.79 1.16
C TYR A 211 -9.51 9.33 0.83
N LEU A 212 -9.61 10.23 -0.15
CA LEU A 212 -10.89 10.89 -0.44
C LEU A 212 -11.90 9.90 -1.03
N ASP A 213 -11.49 9.11 -2.02
CA ASP A 213 -12.36 8.14 -2.66
C ASP A 213 -12.76 7.02 -1.66
N THR A 214 -11.82 6.51 -0.86
CA THR A 214 -12.11 5.47 0.16
C THR A 214 -12.96 5.98 1.31
N VAL A 215 -12.72 7.19 1.84
CA VAL A 215 -13.60 7.78 2.87
C VAL A 215 -14.99 7.98 2.31
N THR A 216 -15.12 8.47 1.06
CA THR A 216 -16.43 8.64 0.42
C THR A 216 -17.17 7.31 0.31
N GLU A 217 -16.49 6.27 -0.15
CA GLU A 217 -17.06 4.92 -0.28
C GLU A 217 -17.51 4.34 1.07
N GLU A 218 -16.66 4.40 2.10
CA GLU A 218 -16.99 3.84 3.42
C GLU A 218 -18.08 4.66 4.13
N MET A 219 -18.08 5.99 4.00
CA MET A 219 -19.14 6.83 4.54
C MET A 219 -20.49 6.54 3.86
N ALA A 220 -20.50 6.31 2.54
CA ALA A 220 -21.72 5.89 1.84
C ALA A 220 -22.26 4.56 2.38
N LYS A 221 -21.38 3.55 2.59
CA LYS A 221 -21.77 2.26 3.20
C LYS A 221 -22.32 2.42 4.61
N ILE A 222 -21.70 3.27 5.43
CA ILE A 222 -22.16 3.55 6.80
C ILE A 222 -23.55 4.19 6.78
N LEU A 223 -23.78 5.16 5.90
CA LEU A 223 -25.07 5.82 5.74
C LEU A 223 -26.15 4.87 5.24
N GLU A 224 -25.86 4.02 4.26
CA GLU A 224 -26.77 3.00 3.74
C GLU A 224 -27.18 2.02 4.85
N ASN A 225 -26.21 1.49 5.60
CA ASN A 225 -26.47 0.61 6.74
C ASN A 225 -27.32 1.29 7.83
N PHE A 226 -27.06 2.57 8.12
CA PHE A 226 -27.85 3.33 9.09
C PHE A 226 -29.30 3.51 8.62
N CYS A 227 -29.50 3.86 7.35
CA CYS A 227 -30.83 3.94 6.75
C CYS A 227 -31.57 2.60 6.84
N GLU A 228 -30.94 1.50 6.44
CA GLU A 228 -31.54 0.17 6.53
C GLU A 228 -31.98 -0.20 7.96
N LEU A 229 -31.13 0.07 8.96
CA LEU A 229 -31.44 -0.18 10.36
C LEU A 229 -32.67 0.62 10.81
N GLN A 230 -32.75 1.90 10.44
CA GLN A 230 -33.93 2.71 10.73
C GLN A 230 -35.20 2.19 10.05
N PHE A 231 -35.11 1.74 8.79
CA PHE A 231 -36.28 1.19 8.10
C PHE A 231 -36.75 -0.14 8.69
N LYS A 232 -35.82 -1.03 9.09
CA LYS A 232 -36.13 -2.31 9.77
C LYS A 232 -36.74 -2.09 11.16
N GLU A 233 -36.26 -1.08 11.88
CA GLU A 233 -36.76 -0.76 13.22
C GLU A 233 -38.11 0.00 13.20
N ASN A 234 -38.35 0.83 12.18
CA ASN A 234 -39.63 1.51 11.96
C ASN A 234 -40.70 0.59 11.34
N ALA A 235 -40.31 -0.58 10.82
CA ALA A 235 -41.22 -1.65 10.43
C ALA A 235 -41.72 -2.42 11.67
N VAL A 236 -42.30 -1.72 12.64
CA VAL A 236 -43.12 -2.35 13.69
C VAL A 236 -44.28 -3.06 12.97
N PRO A 237 -44.56 -4.34 13.27
CA PRO A 237 -45.70 -5.02 12.67
C PRO A 237 -46.94 -4.23 13.05
N VAL A 238 -47.62 -3.67 12.05
CA VAL A 238 -48.95 -3.08 12.20
C VAL A 238 -49.80 -4.10 12.95
N VAL A 239 -49.99 -3.84 14.23
CA VAL A 239 -50.96 -4.55 15.06
C VAL A 239 -52.25 -4.45 14.28
N LYS A 240 -52.72 -5.57 13.72
CA LYS A 240 -54.09 -5.71 13.26
C LYS A 240 -54.97 -5.54 14.50
N ALA A 241 -55.28 -4.29 14.83
CA ALA A 241 -56.42 -3.93 15.66
C ALA A 241 -57.65 -4.31 14.84
N THR A 242 -57.98 -5.60 14.87
CA THR A 242 -59.20 -6.14 14.31
C THR A 242 -60.33 -5.55 15.14
N LYS A 243 -60.91 -4.45 14.64
CA LYS A 243 -62.22 -3.96 15.04
C LYS A 243 -63.20 -5.13 14.98
N SER A 244 -63.57 -5.68 16.13
CA SER A 244 -64.81 -6.45 16.28
C SER A 244 -65.80 -5.60 17.05
N ALA A 245 -66.63 -4.90 16.29
CA ALA A 245 -67.87 -4.33 16.78
C ALA A 245 -68.98 -5.36 16.56
N SER A 246 -69.63 -5.83 17.63
CA SER A 246 -71.03 -6.27 17.54
C SER A 246 -71.71 -6.42 18.91
N LYS A 247 -72.70 -5.54 19.12
CA LYS A 247 -74.03 -5.77 19.74
C LYS A 247 -74.13 -6.51 21.08
N HIS A 248 -74.55 -5.76 22.11
CA HIS A 248 -75.62 -6.24 22.99
C HIS A 248 -76.71 -5.17 23.18
N ARG A 249 -77.96 -5.62 23.16
CA ARG A 249 -79.23 -4.88 23.02
C ARG A 249 -80.07 -5.15 24.28
N GLY A 250 -80.66 -4.09 24.85
CA GLY A 250 -81.77 -4.15 25.83
C GLY A 250 -81.33 -4.49 27.26
N THR A 251 -81.91 -3.94 28.33
CA THR A 251 -83.31 -3.61 28.52
C THR A 251 -83.48 -2.56 29.63
N VAL A 252 -84.46 -1.68 29.41
CA VAL A 252 -85.02 -0.66 30.33
C VAL A 252 -85.86 -1.32 31.41
N HIS A 253 -85.81 -0.82 32.64
CA HIS A 253 -86.89 -0.62 33.63
C HIS A 253 -86.20 -0.23 34.96
N ALA A 254 -86.72 0.61 35.85
CA ALA A 254 -87.80 1.58 35.90
C ALA A 254 -87.46 2.47 37.11
#